data_AF-A0A1H6VRU3-F1
#
_entry.id   AF-A0A1H6VRU3-F1
#
_cell.length_a   1.000
_cell.length_b   1.000
_cell.length_c   1.000
_cell.angle_alpha   90.00
_cell.angle_beta   90.00
_cell.angle_gamma   90.00
#
_symmetry.space_group_name_H-M   'P 1'
#
loop_
_entity.id
_entity.type
_entity.pdbx_description
1 polymer ?
#
loop_
_entity_poly.entity_id
_entity_poly.type
_entity_poly.pdbx_seq_one_letter_code
_entity_poly.pdbx_strand_id
1 'polypeptide(L)'
;MSVTEIQELWSDRKRHLGLPLSFTKYTLREDKLIIDKGFLNLMQDEVRLYRILDVELLRPLGQRIFGVGTIRVHSSDRSLGDFEIQNVRNAARVKELLSEKVEEERQKKRVVSREYMDDDMDDDGVM
;
A
#
# COMPACT_ATOMS: atom_id res chain seq x y z
N MET A 1 -9.62 9.18 -24.31
CA MET A 1 -8.87 9.35 -23.06
C MET A 1 -9.66 8.64 -21.98
N SER A 2 -9.29 7.40 -21.65
CA SER A 2 -9.87 6.69 -20.51
C SER A 2 -9.49 7.47 -19.26
N VAL A 3 -10.49 8.06 -18.60
CA VAL A 3 -10.34 8.48 -17.21
C VAL A 3 -10.01 7.20 -16.47
N THR A 4 -8.75 7.02 -16.06
CA THR A 4 -8.33 5.89 -15.24
C THR A 4 -9.28 5.86 -14.05
N GLU A 5 -10.15 4.86 -14.00
CA GLU A 5 -11.04 4.65 -12.87
C GLU A 5 -10.17 4.62 -11.62
N ILE A 6 -10.37 5.60 -10.74
CA ILE A 6 -9.65 5.67 -9.48
C ILE A 6 -10.30 4.63 -8.57
N GLN A 7 -10.02 3.34 -8.78
CA GLN A 7 -10.57 2.28 -7.97
C GLN A 7 -9.87 2.28 -6.60
N GLU A 8 -10.50 2.92 -5.62
CA GLU A 8 -10.10 2.83 -4.22
C GLU A 8 -10.52 1.46 -3.67
N LEU A 9 -9.55 0.58 -3.43
CA LEU A 9 -9.79 -0.75 -2.87
C LEU A 9 -10.14 -0.69 -1.38
N TRP A 10 -9.52 0.25 -0.68
CA TRP A 10 -9.78 0.47 0.74
C TRP A 10 -9.40 1.90 1.13
N SER A 11 -10.17 2.51 2.02
CA SER A 11 -9.77 3.73 2.69
C SER A 11 -10.21 3.74 4.15
N ASP A 12 -9.36 4.24 5.03
CA ASP A 12 -9.71 4.49 6.44
C ASP A 12 -8.95 5.71 6.96
N ARG A 13 -9.43 6.25 8.07
CA ARG A 13 -8.77 7.34 8.79
C ARG A 13 -8.20 6.82 10.08
N LYS A 14 -7.01 7.29 10.45
CA LYS A 14 -6.42 6.97 11.75
C LYS A 14 -7.35 7.48 12.86
N ARG A 15 -7.66 6.59 13.81
CA ARG A 15 -8.50 6.88 14.97
C ARG A 15 -7.62 7.04 16.20
N HIS A 16 -7.97 7.93 17.11
CA HIS A 16 -7.40 8.00 18.46
C HIS A 16 -8.53 7.69 19.44
N LEU A 17 -8.33 6.69 20.32
CA LEU A 17 -9.33 6.29 21.33
C LEU A 17 -10.73 5.97 20.73
N GLY A 18 -10.78 5.47 19.50
CA GLY A 18 -12.04 5.15 18.79
C GLY A 18 -12.64 6.29 17.96
N LEU A 19 -12.17 7.53 18.11
CA LEU A 19 -12.65 8.70 17.35
C LEU A 19 -11.71 9.04 16.19
N PRO A 20 -12.22 9.42 15.00
CA PRO A 20 -11.43 9.82 13.85
C PRO A 20 -10.91 11.26 14.00
N LEU A 21 -10.23 11.55 15.11
CA LEU A 21 -9.68 12.88 15.43
C LEU A 21 -8.37 13.18 14.70
N SER A 22 -7.79 12.20 14.01
CA SER A 22 -6.64 12.48 13.17
C SER A 22 -7.09 12.92 11.78
N PHE A 23 -6.31 13.82 11.21
CA PHE A 23 -6.41 14.23 9.82
C PHE A 23 -5.58 13.32 8.90
N THR A 24 -5.24 12.10 9.37
CA THR A 24 -4.49 11.14 8.58
C THR A 24 -5.45 10.17 7.90
N LYS A 25 -5.51 10.22 6.57
CA LYS A 25 -6.27 9.30 5.74
C LYS A 25 -5.29 8.35 5.03
N TYR A 26 -5.60 7.07 5.05
CA TYR A 26 -4.91 6.05 4.29
C TYR A 26 -5.84 5.57 3.18
N THR A 27 -5.32 5.48 1.97
CA THR A 27 -6.06 5.03 0.80
C THR A 27 -5.22 4.01 0.04
N LEU A 28 -5.74 2.79 -0.08
CA LEU A 28 -5.14 1.72 -0.88
C LEU A 28 -5.80 1.69 -2.26
N ARG A 29 -4.97 1.80 -3.30
CA ARG A 29 -5.33 1.60 -4.70
C ARG A 29 -4.66 0.33 -5.21
N GLU A 30 -4.92 -0.02 -6.46
CA GLU A 30 -4.37 -1.22 -7.08
C GLU A 30 -2.84 -1.21 -7.17
N ASP A 31 -2.23 -0.06 -7.47
CA ASP A 31 -0.81 0.08 -7.75
C ASP A 31 -0.02 0.79 -6.63
N LYS A 32 -0.72 1.52 -5.75
CA LYS A 32 -0.10 2.36 -4.71
C LYS A 32 -0.94 2.53 -3.45
N LEU A 33 -0.26 2.82 -2.36
CA LEU A 33 -0.83 3.30 -1.10
C LEU A 33 -0.57 4.80 -0.97
N ILE A 34 -1.62 5.55 -0.66
CA ILE A 34 -1.61 7.01 -0.49
C ILE A 34 -1.86 7.32 0.98
N ILE A 35 -1.10 8.26 1.52
CA ILE A 35 -1.20 8.72 2.89
C ILE A 35 -1.33 10.24 2.90
N ASP A 36 -2.53 10.71 3.20
CA ASP A 36 -2.80 12.13 3.40
C ASP A 36 -2.61 12.46 4.87
N LYS A 37 -1.78 13.44 5.21
CA LYS A 37 -1.52 13.91 6.57
C LYS A 37 -1.59 15.43 6.63
N GLY A 38 -2.21 15.94 7.69
CA GLY A 38 -2.04 17.34 8.11
C GLY A 38 -3.35 18.05 8.45
N PHE A 39 -3.25 19.09 9.27
CA PHE A 39 -4.40 19.82 9.80
C PHE A 39 -4.64 21.16 9.07
N LEU A 40 -3.59 21.96 8.92
CA LEU A 40 -3.62 23.25 8.21
C LEU A 40 -2.96 23.17 6.82
N ASN A 41 -1.88 22.41 6.72
CA ASN A 41 -1.22 22.07 5.46
C ASN A 41 -1.46 20.59 5.17
N LEU A 42 -2.01 20.27 4.01
CA LEU A 42 -2.22 18.90 3.56
C LEU A 42 -0.95 18.42 2.84
N MET A 43 -0.32 17.38 3.39
CA MET A 43 0.78 16.66 2.76
C MET A 43 0.27 15.29 2.30
N GLN A 44 0.51 14.96 1.05
CA GLN A 44 0.14 13.68 0.45
C GLN A 44 1.42 12.92 0.09
N ASP A 45 1.64 11.80 0.79
CA ASP A 45 2.72 10.86 0.49
C ASP A 45 2.16 9.67 -0.30
N GLU A 46 2.90 9.17 -1.29
CA GLU A 46 2.51 7.99 -2.06
C GLU A 46 3.63 6.97 -2.11
N VAL A 47 3.30 5.70 -1.91
CA VAL A 47 4.23 4.58 -2.08
C VAL A 47 3.63 3.54 -3.03
N ARG A 48 4.40 3.15 -4.03
CA ARG A 48 3.98 2.10 -4.97
C ARG A 48 4.04 0.73 -4.31
N LEU A 49 3.05 -0.12 -4.54
CA LEU A 49 2.96 -1.42 -3.86
C LEU A 49 4.14 -2.34 -4.17
N TYR A 50 4.68 -2.32 -5.38
CA TYR A 50 5.88 -3.11 -5.72
C TYR A 50 7.14 -2.72 -4.91
N ARG A 51 7.16 -1.54 -4.25
CA ARG A 51 8.26 -1.08 -3.38
C ARG A 51 8.06 -1.48 -1.92
N ILE A 52 6.90 -2.02 -1.55
CA ILE A 52 6.63 -2.52 -0.21
C ILE A 52 7.30 -3.88 -0.09
N LEU A 53 8.23 -4.02 0.84
CA LEU A 53 9.02 -5.22 1.07
C LEU A 53 8.28 -6.22 1.96
N ASP A 54 7.74 -5.73 3.08
CA ASP A 54 7.03 -6.54 4.05
C ASP A 54 5.98 -5.73 4.80
N VAL A 55 4.99 -6.42 5.36
CA VAL A 55 3.91 -5.84 6.16
C VAL A 55 3.66 -6.63 7.44
N GLU A 56 3.82 -5.96 8.58
CA GLU A 56 3.65 -6.57 9.90
C GLU A 56 2.39 -6.05 10.60
N LEU A 57 1.75 -6.89 11.42
CA LEU A 57 0.62 -6.49 12.25
C LEU A 57 1.04 -6.37 13.72
N LEU A 58 0.97 -5.15 14.24
CA LEU A 58 1.22 -4.84 15.65
C LEU A 58 -0.11 -4.57 16.36
N ARG A 59 -0.39 -5.34 17.43
CA ARG A 59 -1.62 -5.19 18.22
C ARG A 59 -1.37 -5.31 19.73
N PRO A 60 -0.88 -4.24 20.39
CA PRO A 60 -0.69 -4.22 21.84
C PRO A 60 -2.02 -4.35 22.59
N LEU A 61 -1.96 -4.68 23.89
CA LEU A 61 -3.14 -4.99 24.72
C LEU A 61 -4.25 -3.92 24.62
N GLY A 62 -3.91 -2.63 24.66
CA GLY A 62 -4.89 -1.56 24.51
C GLY A 62 -5.63 -1.61 23.17
N GLN A 63 -4.90 -1.79 22.06
CA GLN A 63 -5.52 -1.90 20.73
C GLN A 63 -6.39 -3.16 20.60
N ARG A 64 -6.03 -4.27 21.25
CA ARG A 64 -6.86 -5.48 21.32
C ARG A 64 -8.20 -5.22 22.00
N ILE A 65 -8.20 -4.49 23.12
CA ILE A 65 -9.42 -4.12 23.86
C ILE A 65 -10.30 -3.19 23.00
N PHE A 66 -9.71 -2.25 22.27
CA PHE A 66 -10.45 -1.33 21.38
C PHE A 66 -10.76 -1.91 20.00
N GLY A 67 -10.41 -3.17 19.71
CA GLY A 67 -10.69 -3.82 18.42
C GLY A 67 -9.96 -3.20 17.22
N VAL A 68 -8.85 -2.49 17.45
CA VAL A 68 -8.02 -1.86 16.40
C VAL A 68 -6.65 -2.53 16.32
N GLY A 69 -5.87 -2.20 15.30
CA GLY A 69 -4.48 -2.62 15.17
C GLY A 69 -3.65 -1.62 14.38
N THR A 70 -2.34 -1.81 14.40
CA THR A 70 -1.38 -0.99 13.65
C THR A 70 -0.67 -1.89 12.65
N ILE A 71 -0.61 -1.46 11.39
CA ILE A 71 0.10 -2.20 10.33
C ILE A 71 1.42 -1.46 10.08
N ARG A 72 2.55 -2.13 10.26
CA ARG A 72 3.85 -1.60 9.87
C ARG A 72 4.14 -1.99 8.44
N VAL A 73 4.59 -1.03 7.65
CA VAL A 73 4.92 -1.23 6.25
C VAL A 73 6.40 -0.92 6.08
N HIS A 74 7.15 -1.94 5.67
CA HIS A 74 8.55 -1.80 5.32
C HIS A 74 8.67 -1.52 3.84
N SER A 75 9.34 -0.44 3.46
CA SER A 75 9.46 -0.04 2.05
C SER A 75 10.87 0.40 1.70
N SER A 76 11.26 0.10 0.46
CA SER A 76 12.50 0.60 -0.13
C SER A 76 12.39 2.02 -0.70
N ASP A 77 11.25 2.68 -0.51
CA ASP A 77 11.06 4.06 -0.96
C ASP A 77 11.95 5.05 -0.20
N ARG A 78 12.70 5.88 -0.92
CA ARG A 78 13.65 6.83 -0.31
C ARG A 78 12.98 8.02 0.36
N SER A 79 11.77 8.38 -0.06
CA SER A 79 11.07 9.57 0.46
C SER A 79 10.33 9.24 1.73
N LEU A 80 9.48 8.20 1.68
CA LEU A 80 8.62 7.83 2.81
C LEU A 80 9.30 6.86 3.79
N GLY A 81 10.18 5.99 3.30
CA GLY A 81 10.82 4.94 4.11
C GLY A 81 9.81 3.97 4.71
N ASP A 82 10.13 3.49 5.91
CA ASP A 82 9.23 2.64 6.71
C ASP A 82 8.20 3.49 7.44
N PHE A 83 6.94 3.06 7.42
CA PHE A 83 5.84 3.82 8.02
C PHE A 83 4.78 2.92 8.66
N GLU A 84 3.90 3.52 9.45
CA GLU A 84 2.84 2.81 10.17
C GLU A 84 1.44 3.31 9.78
N ILE A 85 0.54 2.37 9.53
CA ILE A 85 -0.90 2.58 9.39
C ILE A 85 -1.54 2.31 10.76
N GLN A 86 -1.81 3.38 11.52
CA GLN A 86 -2.14 3.27 12.94
C GLN A 86 -3.65 3.22 13.22
N ASN A 87 -4.02 2.42 14.22
CA ASN A 87 -5.37 2.33 14.78
C ASN A 87 -6.46 2.02 13.73
N VAL A 88 -6.15 1.07 12.85
CA VAL A 88 -7.03 0.56 11.80
C VAL A 88 -8.00 -0.46 12.38
N ARG A 89 -9.29 -0.36 12.03
CA ARG A 89 -10.26 -1.41 12.36
C ARG A 89 -10.06 -2.61 11.44
N ASN A 90 -10.21 -3.81 11.99
CA ASN A 90 -9.97 -5.06 11.24
C ASN A 90 -8.57 -5.09 10.60
N ALA A 91 -7.56 -4.58 11.31
CA ALA A 91 -6.18 -4.47 10.80
C ALA A 91 -5.60 -5.79 10.24
N ALA A 92 -6.07 -6.95 10.72
CA ALA A 92 -5.69 -8.25 10.16
C ALA A 92 -6.15 -8.43 8.71
N ARG A 93 -7.43 -8.12 8.42
CA ARG A 93 -7.99 -8.16 7.07
C ARG A 93 -7.33 -7.14 6.16
N VAL A 94 -7.06 -5.94 6.67
CA VAL A 94 -6.40 -4.88 5.89
C VAL A 94 -4.95 -5.27 5.58
N LYS A 95 -4.25 -5.90 6.52
CA LYS A 95 -2.90 -6.44 6.30
C LYS A 95 -2.90 -7.52 5.22
N GLU A 96 -3.85 -8.45 5.28
CA GLU A 96 -3.99 -9.52 4.27
C GLU A 96 -4.31 -8.94 2.88
N LEU A 97 -5.25 -8.00 2.79
CA LEU A 97 -5.56 -7.28 1.55
C LEU A 97 -4.34 -6.55 0.97
N LEU A 98 -3.56 -5.88 1.84
CA LEU A 98 -2.35 -5.19 1.42
C LEU A 98 -1.28 -6.16 0.92
N SER A 99 -1.09 -7.29 1.62
CA SER A 99 -0.17 -8.36 1.20
C SER A 99 -0.54 -8.92 -0.17
N GLU A 100 -1.82 -9.23 -0.38
CA GLU A 100 -2.32 -9.76 -1.65
C GLU A 100 -2.05 -8.79 -2.80
N LYS A 101 -2.37 -7.51 -2.62
CA LYS A 101 -2.17 -6.49 -3.66
C LYS A 101 -0.69 -6.21 -3.94
N VAL A 102 0.16 -6.26 -2.93
CA VAL A 102 1.62 -6.15 -3.12
C VAL A 102 2.15 -7.31 -3.98
N GLU A 103 1.70 -8.53 -3.73
CA GLU A 103 2.11 -9.70 -4.51
C GLU A 103 1.56 -9.64 -5.95
N GLU A 104 0.30 -9.26 -6.11
CA GLU A 104 -0.33 -9.08 -7.43
C GLU A 104 0.45 -8.08 -8.30
N GLU A 105 0.81 -6.91 -7.75
CA GLU A 105 1.59 -5.90 -8.46
C GLU A 105 3.02 -6.35 -8.77
N ARG A 106 3.65 -7.13 -7.88
CA ARG A 106 4.96 -7.75 -8.14
C ARG A 106 4.88 -8.74 -9.29
N GLN A 107 3.84 -9.57 -9.33
CA GLN A 107 3.61 -10.53 -10.41
C GLN A 107 3.36 -9.85 -11.74
N LYS A 108 2.47 -8.84 -11.79
CA LYS A 108 2.23 -8.04 -12.99
C LYS A 108 3.53 -7.48 -13.54
N LYS A 109 4.36 -6.87 -12.69
CA LYS A 109 5.63 -6.29 -13.12
C LYS A 109 6.64 -7.33 -13.60
N ARG A 110 6.64 -8.54 -13.02
CA ARG A 110 7.49 -9.66 -13.45
C ARG A 110 7.05 -10.22 -14.80
N VAL A 111 5.74 -10.35 -15.03
CA VAL A 111 5.18 -10.80 -16.32
C VAL A 111 5.57 -9.81 -17.42
N VAL A 112 5.36 -8.51 -17.16
CA VAL A 112 5.75 -7.44 -18.09
C VAL A 112 7.24 -7.54 -18.45
N SER A 113 8.14 -7.69 -17.46
CA SER A 113 9.57 -7.86 -17.75
C SER A 113 9.91 -9.08 -18.63
N ARG A 114 9.14 -10.17 -18.52
CA ARG A 114 9.38 -11.37 -19.32
C ARG A 114 8.91 -11.22 -20.76
N GLU A 115 7.78 -10.56 -20.99
CA GLU A 115 7.26 -10.31 -22.34
C GLU A 115 8.24 -9.47 -23.18
N TYR A 116 8.91 -8.49 -22.59
CA TYR A 116 9.94 -7.71 -23.30
C TYR A 116 11.23 -8.48 -23.59
N MET A 117 11.56 -9.53 -22.83
CA MET A 117 12.78 -10.31 -23.06
C MET A 117 12.60 -11.38 -24.15
N ASP A 118 11.37 -11.85 -24.38
CA ASP A 118 11.05 -12.85 -25.40
C ASP A 118 11.11 -12.22 -26.81
N ASP A 119 10.64 -10.98 -26.95
CA ASP A 119 10.59 -10.24 -28.23
C ASP A 119 11.99 -9.89 -28.78
N ASP A 120 13.00 -9.75 -27.91
CA ASP A 120 14.39 -9.44 -28.31
C ASP A 120 15.20 -10.69 -28.74
N MET A 121 14.70 -11.92 -28.55
CA MET A 121 15.44 -13.16 -28.86
C MET A 121 15.09 -13.79 -30.22
N ASP A 122 14.09 -13.28 -30.93
CA ASP A 122 13.63 -13.84 -32.22
C ASP A 122 14.24 -13.17 -33.48
N ASP A 123 15.08 -12.13 -33.35
CA ASP A 123 15.64 -11.37 -34.50
C ASP A 123 17.08 -11.77 -34.91
N ASP A 124 17.82 -12.53 -34.09
CA ASP A 124 19.24 -12.88 -34.34
C ASP A 124 19.46 -14.25 -35.04
N GLY A 125 18.47 -14.71 -35.83
CA GLY A 125 18.41 -16.08 -36.35
C GLY A 125 18.59 -16.29 -37.86
N VAL A 126 18.86 -15.28 -38.69
CA VAL A 126 19.05 -15.46 -40.15
C VAL A 126 20.13 -14.54 -40.71
N MET A 127 21.34 -15.06 -40.89
CA MET A 127 22.30 -14.65 -41.92
C MET A 127 22.80 -15.87 -42.70
#